data_AF-A0A2T4UH10-F1
#
_entry.id   AF-A0A2T4UH10-F1
#
_cell.length_a   1.000
_cell.length_b   1.000
_cell.length_c   1.000
_cell.angle_alpha   90.00
_cell.angle_beta   90.00
_cell.angle_gamma   90.00
#
_symmetry.space_group_name_H-M   'P 1'
#
loop_
_entity.id
_entity.type
_entity.pdbx_description
1 polymer ?
#
loop_
_entity_poly.entity_id
_entity_poly.type
_entity_poly.pdbx_seq_one_letter_code
_entity_poly.pdbx_strand_id
1 'polypeptide(L)'
;MHRLVVSAIATALLALTLAACGGEDVERSNDYVRAVNAAQTSFAQTFDRLQSQITTSSTPAQDSATLGRFRAAIDDVVADLRRVDPPDSVRQQHEQLVAAIRSYGTTVTKARAAFRSKDATEILAARTQLSTDVARTSVRINQTIDAINRTLRGE
;
A
#
# COMPACT_ATOMS: atom_id res chain seq x y z
N MET A 1 -15.63 17.78 -11.77
CA MET A 1 -15.77 18.32 -10.40
C MET A 1 -14.64 17.74 -9.56
N HIS A 2 -13.55 18.51 -9.41
CA HIS A 2 -12.35 18.11 -8.68
C HIS A 2 -12.68 18.01 -7.19
N ARG A 3 -12.91 16.78 -6.69
CA ARG A 3 -13.01 16.56 -5.25
C ARG A 3 -11.60 16.49 -4.71
N LEU A 4 -11.25 17.55 -4.00
CA LEU A 4 -10.15 17.67 -3.05
C LEU A 4 -10.13 16.41 -2.16
N VAL A 5 -9.34 15.40 -2.52
CA VAL A 5 -8.86 14.42 -1.55
C VAL A 5 -7.59 15.03 -0.99
N VAL A 6 -7.77 15.96 -0.05
CA VAL A 6 -6.70 16.51 0.76
C VAL A 6 -6.06 15.31 1.45
N SER A 7 -4.86 14.95 0.98
CA SER A 7 -3.99 14.00 1.64
C SER A 7 -3.74 14.53 3.04
N ALA A 8 -4.37 13.91 4.04
CA ALA A 8 -3.97 14.06 5.42
C ALA A 8 -2.65 13.31 5.57
N ILE A 9 -1.55 13.96 5.15
CA ILE A 9 -0.19 13.53 5.44
C ILE A 9 -0.02 13.76 6.94
N ALA A 10 -0.23 12.70 7.74
CA ALA A 10 0.02 12.74 9.17
C ALA A 10 1.54 12.76 9.39
N THR A 11 2.13 13.96 9.36
CA THR A 11 3.54 14.18 9.69
C THR A 11 3.76 13.87 11.17
N ALA A 12 4.21 12.66 11.49
CA ALA A 12 4.50 12.24 12.86
C ALA A 12 5.93 12.66 13.25
N LEU A 13 6.04 13.76 14.00
CA LEU A 13 7.23 14.10 14.80
C LEU A 13 7.14 13.32 16.12
N LEU A 14 7.90 12.24 16.26
CA LEU A 14 8.02 11.50 17.53
C LEU A 14 9.12 12.13 18.39
N ALA A 15 8.72 12.81 19.47
CA ALA A 15 9.58 13.13 20.60
C ALA A 15 9.41 12.02 21.66
N LEU A 16 10.19 10.95 21.56
CA LEU A 16 10.21 9.86 22.54
C LEU A 16 11.07 10.28 23.74
N THR A 17 10.42 10.73 24.82
CA THR A 17 11.06 10.90 26.13
C THR A 17 10.93 9.60 26.93
N LEU A 18 11.77 8.61 26.66
CA LEU A 18 11.95 7.44 27.52
C LEU A 18 13.39 7.40 28.03
N ALA A 19 13.49 7.20 29.34
CA ALA A 19 14.66 7.38 30.15
C ALA A 19 15.86 6.53 29.70
N ALA A 20 17.01 7.19 29.57
CA ALA A 20 18.35 6.75 29.95
C ALA A 20 18.66 5.23 30.00
N CYS A 21 18.45 4.52 28.89
CA CYS A 21 19.23 3.37 28.42
C CYS A 21 18.63 2.97 27.06
N GLY A 22 19.26 3.28 25.92
CA GLY A 22 18.73 2.76 24.64
C GLY A 22 18.80 3.72 23.45
N GLY A 23 20.00 4.16 23.06
CA GLY A 23 20.18 4.80 21.75
C GLY A 23 19.74 3.89 20.58
N GLU A 24 20.03 2.59 20.68
CA GLU A 24 19.67 1.60 19.65
C GLU A 24 18.16 1.36 19.50
N ASP A 25 17.38 1.35 20.59
CA ASP A 25 15.94 1.10 20.51
C ASP A 25 15.16 2.29 19.94
N VAL A 26 15.64 3.51 20.23
CA VAL A 26 15.11 4.74 19.62
C VAL A 26 15.47 4.79 18.13
N GLU A 27 16.70 4.43 17.76
CA GLU A 27 17.13 4.38 16.36
C GLU A 27 16.33 3.33 15.56
N ARG A 28 16.16 2.11 16.09
CA ARG A 28 15.33 1.05 15.48
C ARG A 28 13.88 1.48 15.29
N SER A 29 13.29 2.15 16.28
CA SER A 29 11.92 2.66 16.19
C SER A 29 11.79 3.75 15.11
N ASN A 30 12.77 4.64 15.01
CA ASN A 30 12.81 5.67 13.99
C ASN A 30 13.01 5.08 12.58
N ASP A 31 13.85 4.06 12.43
CA ASP A 31 14.02 3.32 11.17
C ASP A 31 12.71 2.64 10.75
N TYR A 32 12.02 2.00 11.69
CA TYR A 32 10.73 1.38 11.43
C TYR A 32 9.71 2.40 10.91
N VAL A 33 9.56 3.54 11.60
CA VAL A 33 8.64 4.61 11.18
C VAL A 33 9.00 5.15 9.80
N ARG A 34 10.29 5.38 9.52
CA ARG A 34 10.75 5.80 8.19
C ARG A 34 10.38 4.79 7.12
N ALA A 35 10.60 3.50 7.37
CA ALA A 35 10.30 2.45 6.41
C ALA A 35 8.80 2.32 6.14
N VAL A 36 7.96 2.41 7.17
CA VAL A 36 6.50 2.41 7.02
C VAL A 36 6.02 3.63 6.23
N ASN A 37 6.56 4.83 6.49
CA ASN A 37 6.23 6.05 5.73
C ASN A 37 6.71 6.00 4.27
N ALA A 38 7.88 5.40 4.02
CA ALA A 38 8.37 5.16 2.67
C ALA A 38 7.46 4.19 1.91
N ALA A 39 7.07 3.08 2.55
CA ALA A 39 6.14 2.11 1.97
C ALA A 39 4.77 2.74 1.65
N GLN A 40 4.25 3.59 2.53
CA GLN A 40 3.03 4.38 2.31
C GLN A 40 3.13 5.27 1.08
N THR A 41 4.19 6.07 1.01
CA THR A 41 4.42 7.01 -0.09
C THR A 41 4.53 6.26 -1.41
N SER A 42 5.34 5.20 -1.45
CA SER A 42 5.49 4.34 -2.61
C SER A 42 4.17 3.70 -3.03
N PHE A 43 3.37 3.24 -2.08
CA PHE A 43 2.06 2.64 -2.34
C PHE A 43 1.09 3.67 -2.93
N ALA A 44 0.96 4.85 -2.32
CA ALA A 44 0.08 5.92 -2.79
C ALA A 44 0.45 6.36 -4.22
N GLN A 45 1.74 6.62 -4.47
CA GLN A 45 2.22 6.98 -5.81
C GLN A 45 1.99 5.87 -6.84
N THR A 46 2.12 4.62 -6.43
CA THR A 46 1.87 3.47 -7.29
C THR A 46 0.40 3.44 -7.66
N PHE A 47 -0.50 3.64 -6.68
CA PHE A 47 -1.94 3.69 -6.87
C PHE A 47 -2.40 4.85 -7.76
N ASP A 48 -1.90 6.07 -7.53
CA ASP A 48 -2.21 7.23 -8.37
C ASP A 48 -1.79 6.98 -9.83
N ARG A 49 -0.61 6.38 -10.03
CA ARG A 49 -0.14 5.96 -11.36
C ARG A 49 -1.10 4.96 -12.00
N LEU A 50 -1.57 3.95 -11.25
CA LEU A 50 -2.54 2.99 -11.77
C LEU A 50 -3.83 3.67 -12.23
N GLN A 51 -4.41 4.54 -11.40
CA GLN A 51 -5.65 5.26 -11.73
C GLN A 51 -5.48 6.17 -12.95
N SER A 52 -4.31 6.78 -13.12
CA SER A 52 -4.04 7.64 -14.28
C SER A 52 -3.80 6.88 -15.58
N GLN A 53 -3.35 5.61 -15.51
CA GLN A 53 -2.93 4.83 -16.68
C GLN A 53 -3.97 3.82 -17.18
N ILE A 54 -4.86 3.34 -16.31
CA ILE A 54 -5.99 2.48 -16.72
C ILE A 54 -7.21 3.38 -16.90
N THR A 55 -7.50 3.71 -18.16
CA THR A 55 -8.54 4.68 -18.52
C THR A 55 -9.56 4.05 -19.45
N THR A 56 -10.65 4.77 -19.75
CA THR A 56 -11.63 4.29 -20.72
C THR A 56 -11.08 4.24 -22.15
N SER A 57 -10.00 4.96 -22.45
CA SER A 57 -9.35 4.99 -23.77
C SER A 57 -8.16 4.03 -23.91
N SER A 58 -7.70 3.41 -22.82
CA SER A 58 -6.64 2.41 -22.90
C SER A 58 -7.16 1.07 -23.46
N THR A 59 -6.30 0.41 -24.24
CA THR A 59 -6.55 -0.94 -24.78
C THR A 59 -6.30 -2.01 -23.71
N PRO A 60 -6.90 -3.21 -23.82
CA PRO A 60 -6.65 -4.30 -22.89
C PRO A 60 -5.17 -4.70 -22.79
N ALA A 61 -4.42 -4.62 -23.90
CA ALA A 61 -2.98 -4.88 -23.92
C ALA A 61 -2.19 -3.85 -23.10
N GLN A 62 -2.53 -2.56 -23.22
CA GLN A 62 -1.93 -1.49 -22.42
C GLN A 62 -2.24 -1.67 -20.93
N ASP A 63 -3.49 -1.99 -20.58
CA ASP A 63 -3.90 -2.26 -19.20
C ASP A 63 -3.15 -3.45 -18.61
N SER A 64 -3.03 -4.56 -19.37
CA SER A 64 -2.29 -5.76 -18.94
C SER A 64 -0.81 -5.47 -18.68
N ALA A 65 -0.19 -4.60 -19.50
CA ALA A 65 1.19 -4.16 -19.31
C ALA A 65 1.32 -3.24 -18.08
N THR A 66 0.40 -2.30 -17.90
CA THR A 66 0.33 -1.41 -16.73
C THR A 66 0.19 -2.20 -15.43
N LEU A 67 -0.72 -3.17 -15.39
CA LEU A 67 -0.90 -4.05 -14.23
C LEU A 67 0.33 -4.93 -13.96
N GLY A 68 1.08 -5.31 -15.00
CA GLY A 68 2.35 -6.01 -14.84
C GLY A 68 3.38 -5.18 -14.09
N ARG A 69 3.57 -3.90 -14.47
CA ARG A 69 4.47 -2.98 -13.76
C ARG A 69 4.01 -2.70 -12.34
N PHE A 70 2.70 -2.54 -12.18
CA PHE A 70 2.09 -2.31 -10.88
C PHE A 70 2.27 -3.49 -9.93
N ARG A 71 2.14 -4.73 -10.44
CA ARG A 71 2.40 -5.94 -9.66
C ARG A 71 3.83 -6.00 -9.12
N ALA A 72 4.81 -5.67 -9.98
CA ALA A 72 6.22 -5.63 -9.58
C ALA A 72 6.46 -4.60 -8.46
N ALA A 73 5.91 -3.39 -8.61
CA ALA A 73 6.02 -2.36 -7.57
C ALA A 73 5.39 -2.80 -6.23
N ILE A 74 4.28 -3.55 -6.26
CA ILE A 74 3.70 -4.15 -5.05
C ILE A 74 4.64 -5.20 -4.44
N ASP A 75 5.27 -6.04 -5.27
CA ASP A 75 6.24 -7.04 -4.78
C ASP A 75 7.45 -6.39 -4.12
N ASP A 76 7.94 -5.29 -4.68
CA ASP A 76 9.06 -4.53 -4.10
C ASP A 76 8.67 -3.96 -2.73
N VAL A 77 7.49 -3.32 -2.61
CA VAL A 77 7.01 -2.80 -1.31
C VAL A 77 6.82 -3.91 -0.28
N VAL A 78 6.30 -5.08 -0.69
CA VAL A 78 6.17 -6.25 0.21
C VAL A 78 7.55 -6.76 0.65
N ALA A 79 8.52 -6.81 -0.27
CA ALA A 79 9.88 -7.24 0.04
C ALA A 79 10.57 -6.27 0.99
N ASP A 80 10.41 -4.96 0.77
CA ASP A 80 10.99 -3.92 1.62
C ASP A 80 10.40 -3.96 3.02
N LEU A 81 9.06 -4.03 3.15
CA LEU A 81 8.41 -4.13 4.46
C LEU A 81 8.88 -5.35 5.24
N ARG A 82 9.02 -6.51 4.59
CA ARG A 82 9.49 -7.76 5.23
C ARG A 82 10.94 -7.70 5.71
N ARG A 83 11.76 -6.80 5.18
CA ARG A 83 13.14 -6.60 5.63
C ARG A 83 13.22 -5.70 6.87
N VAL A 84 12.14 -4.98 7.18
CA VAL A 84 12.07 -4.13 8.37
C VAL A 84 11.77 -5.01 9.57
N ASP A 85 12.54 -4.84 10.66
CA ASP A 85 12.22 -5.47 11.93
C ASP A 85 11.23 -4.58 12.71
N PRO A 86 9.96 -5.01 12.89
CA PRO A 86 8.99 -4.22 13.64
C PRO A 86 9.24 -4.30 15.15
N PRO A 87 9.02 -3.20 15.90
CA PRO A 87 8.89 -3.29 17.35
C PRO A 87 7.82 -4.31 17.76
N ASP A 88 8.05 -5.05 18.84
CA ASP A 88 7.17 -6.14 19.27
C ASP A 88 5.70 -5.71 19.45
N SER A 89 5.48 -4.48 19.93
CA SER A 89 4.15 -3.90 20.14
C SER A 89 3.32 -3.77 18.86
N VAL A 90 3.97 -3.70 17.69
CA VAL A 90 3.31 -3.50 16.38
C VAL A 90 3.56 -4.65 15.41
N ARG A 91 4.23 -5.73 15.84
CA ARG A 91 4.59 -6.89 14.98
C ARG A 91 3.36 -7.48 14.29
N GLN A 92 2.25 -7.64 15.00
CA GLN A 92 1.01 -8.18 14.42
C GLN A 92 0.42 -7.23 13.36
N GLN A 93 0.39 -5.92 13.63
CA GLN A 93 -0.11 -4.91 12.72
C GLN A 93 0.80 -4.81 11.47
N HIS A 94 2.11 -4.97 11.63
CA HIS A 94 3.05 -5.05 10.52
C HIS A 94 2.73 -6.23 9.59
N GLU A 95 2.53 -7.44 10.15
CA GLU A 95 2.13 -8.61 9.35
C GLU A 95 0.79 -8.40 8.63
N GLN A 96 -0.17 -7.74 9.28
CA GLN A 96 -1.45 -7.38 8.66
C GLN A 96 -1.26 -6.41 7.49
N LEU A 97 -0.35 -5.44 7.61
CA LEU A 97 -0.02 -4.49 6.54
C LEU A 97 0.57 -5.22 5.33
N VAL A 98 1.58 -6.06 5.57
CA VAL A 98 2.23 -6.89 4.54
C VAL A 98 1.20 -7.78 3.84
N ALA A 99 0.31 -8.42 4.61
CA ALA A 99 -0.74 -9.28 4.07
C ALA A 99 -1.76 -8.50 3.23
N ALA A 100 -2.15 -7.30 3.65
CA ALA A 100 -3.08 -6.44 2.91
C ALA A 100 -2.50 -6.02 1.55
N ILE A 101 -1.23 -5.58 1.53
CA ILE A 101 -0.54 -5.18 0.29
C ILE A 101 -0.35 -6.38 -0.65
N ARG A 102 -0.01 -7.56 -0.12
CA ARG A 102 0.11 -8.79 -0.92
C ARG A 102 -1.22 -9.25 -1.52
N SER A 103 -2.31 -9.16 -0.74
CA SER A 103 -3.66 -9.50 -1.22
C SER A 103 -4.01 -8.69 -2.47
N TYR A 104 -3.65 -7.42 -2.46
CA TYR A 104 -3.85 -6.53 -3.59
C TYR A 104 -3.03 -6.91 -4.84
N GLY A 105 -1.78 -7.34 -4.67
CA GLY A 105 -0.99 -7.93 -5.76
C GLY A 105 -1.67 -9.15 -6.41
N THR A 106 -2.41 -9.94 -5.62
CA THR A 106 -3.23 -11.05 -6.13
C THR A 106 -4.39 -10.54 -6.99
N THR A 107 -5.12 -9.51 -6.54
CA THR A 107 -6.19 -8.88 -7.33
C THR A 107 -5.67 -8.34 -8.66
N VAL A 108 -4.53 -7.65 -8.65
CA VAL A 108 -3.88 -7.11 -9.85
C VAL A 108 -3.54 -8.25 -10.83
N THR A 109 -3.05 -9.37 -10.32
CA THR A 109 -2.73 -10.55 -11.14
C THR A 109 -3.98 -11.14 -11.80
N LYS A 110 -5.08 -11.25 -11.05
CA LYS A 110 -6.38 -11.71 -11.59
C LYS A 110 -6.92 -10.77 -12.66
N ALA A 111 -6.92 -9.47 -12.40
CA ALA A 111 -7.36 -8.46 -13.37
C ALA A 111 -6.51 -8.52 -14.65
N ARG A 112 -5.19 -8.63 -14.51
CA ARG A 112 -4.26 -8.76 -15.65
C ARG A 112 -4.56 -9.99 -16.53
N ALA A 113 -4.95 -11.11 -15.93
CA ALA A 113 -5.36 -12.30 -16.66
C ALA A 113 -6.65 -12.05 -17.45
N ALA A 114 -7.65 -11.42 -16.84
CA ALA A 114 -8.91 -11.06 -17.50
C ALA A 114 -8.70 -10.07 -18.66
N PHE A 115 -7.78 -9.11 -18.55
CA PHE A 115 -7.43 -8.20 -19.65
C PHE A 115 -6.80 -8.88 -20.88
N ARG A 116 -6.34 -10.13 -20.73
CA ARG A 116 -5.84 -10.94 -21.85
C ARG A 116 -6.94 -11.78 -22.50
N SER A 117 -8.14 -11.81 -21.92
CA SER A 117 -9.31 -12.43 -22.52
C SER A 117 -9.70 -11.70 -23.80
N LYS A 118 -10.40 -12.41 -24.69
CA LYS A 118 -11.05 -11.83 -25.86
C LYS A 118 -12.51 -11.42 -25.58
N ASP A 119 -13.00 -11.69 -24.37
CA ASP A 119 -14.36 -11.37 -23.94
C ASP A 119 -14.44 -9.96 -23.33
N ALA A 120 -15.20 -9.07 -23.99
CA ALA A 120 -15.40 -7.69 -23.54
C ALA A 120 -16.14 -7.60 -22.18
N THR A 121 -17.02 -8.55 -21.88
CA THR A 121 -17.77 -8.62 -20.62
C THR A 121 -16.83 -8.98 -19.47
N GLU A 122 -15.94 -9.94 -19.66
CA GLU A 122 -14.91 -10.31 -18.67
C GLU A 122 -13.96 -9.14 -18.39
N ILE A 123 -13.55 -8.42 -19.44
CA ILE A 123 -12.70 -7.23 -19.31
C ILE A 123 -13.40 -6.13 -18.50
N LEU A 124 -14.67 -5.86 -18.78
CA LEU A 124 -15.45 -4.83 -18.07
C LEU A 124 -15.67 -5.22 -16.60
N ALA A 125 -16.00 -6.48 -16.33
CA ALA A 125 -16.13 -7.01 -14.97
C ALA A 125 -14.80 -6.87 -14.21
N ALA A 126 -13.68 -7.21 -14.85
CA ALA A 126 -12.35 -7.08 -14.26
C ALA A 126 -11.98 -5.62 -13.96
N ARG A 127 -12.32 -4.64 -14.82
CA ARG A 127 -12.14 -3.20 -14.54
C ARG A 127 -12.90 -2.77 -13.29
N THR A 128 -14.17 -3.16 -13.19
CA THR A 128 -15.05 -2.79 -12.07
C THR A 128 -14.58 -3.42 -10.76
N GLN A 129 -14.23 -4.70 -10.80
CA GLN A 129 -13.71 -5.43 -9.65
C GLN A 129 -12.38 -4.87 -9.19
N LEU A 130 -11.46 -4.60 -10.12
CA LEU A 130 -10.17 -3.98 -9.82
C LEU A 130 -10.40 -2.66 -9.07
N SER A 131 -11.17 -1.73 -9.62
CA SER A 131 -11.45 -0.43 -8.98
C SER A 131 -11.99 -0.58 -7.54
N THR A 132 -12.91 -1.52 -7.32
CA THR A 132 -13.51 -1.79 -6.00
C THR A 132 -12.49 -2.35 -5.02
N ASP A 133 -11.73 -3.36 -5.43
CA ASP A 133 -10.74 -4.01 -4.57
C ASP A 133 -9.56 -3.08 -4.26
N VAL A 134 -9.21 -2.22 -5.20
CA VAL A 134 -8.22 -1.17 -4.99
C VAL A 134 -8.67 -0.21 -3.89
N ALA A 135 -9.90 0.32 -3.99
CA ALA A 135 -10.45 1.24 -2.99
C ALA A 135 -10.53 0.58 -1.60
N ARG A 136 -10.99 -0.68 -1.52
CA ARG A 136 -11.04 -1.44 -0.27
C ARG A 136 -9.65 -1.66 0.33
N THR A 137 -8.67 -1.98 -0.50
CA THR A 137 -7.29 -2.19 -0.06
C THR A 137 -6.69 -0.90 0.48
N SER A 138 -6.90 0.23 -0.20
CA SER A 138 -6.44 1.55 0.25
C SER A 138 -6.96 1.87 1.65
N VAL A 139 -8.26 1.66 1.90
CA VAL A 139 -8.86 1.82 3.24
C VAL A 139 -8.19 0.92 4.28
N ARG A 140 -8.01 -0.37 3.97
CA ARG A 140 -7.40 -1.33 4.91
C ARG A 140 -5.95 -0.96 5.25
N ILE A 141 -5.17 -0.56 4.26
CA ILE A 141 -3.77 -0.13 4.45
C ILE A 141 -3.74 1.08 5.37
N ASN A 142 -4.53 2.12 5.09
CA ASN A 142 -4.60 3.33 5.94
C ASN A 142 -5.01 3.00 7.38
N GLN A 143 -6.03 2.15 7.56
CA GLN A 143 -6.46 1.71 8.88
C GLN A 143 -5.36 0.97 9.65
N THR A 144 -4.59 0.10 9.00
CA THR A 144 -3.49 -0.62 9.63
C THR A 144 -2.35 0.32 10.01
N ILE A 145 -2.05 1.29 9.15
CA ILE A 145 -1.07 2.35 9.43
C ILE A 145 -1.47 3.19 10.65
N ASP A 146 -2.74 3.61 10.70
CA ASP A 146 -3.25 4.40 11.83
C ASP A 146 -3.21 3.59 13.12
N ALA A 147 -3.44 2.28 13.06
CA ALA A 147 -3.27 1.39 14.21
C ALA A 147 -1.81 1.30 14.65
N ILE A 148 -0.86 1.15 13.71
CA ILE A 148 0.59 1.16 14.00
C ILE A 148 0.97 2.48 14.69
N ASN A 149 0.56 3.62 14.13
CA ASN A 149 0.89 4.94 14.65
C ASN A 149 0.35 5.19 16.05
N ARG A 150 -0.90 4.79 16.33
CA ARG A 150 -1.48 4.90 17.69
C ARG A 150 -0.73 4.05 18.70
N THR A 151 -0.45 2.78 18.35
CA THR A 151 0.32 1.89 19.23
C THR A 151 1.72 2.42 19.52
N LEU A 152 2.41 3.01 18.53
CA LEU A 152 3.72 3.63 18.73
C LEU A 152 3.68 4.89 19.59
N ARG A 153 2.54 5.61 19.63
CA ARG A 153 2.33 6.79 20.50
C ARG A 153 1.84 6.42 21.90
N GLY A 154 1.48 5.15 22.14
CA GLY A 154 0.86 4.71 23.38
C GLY A 154 -0.60 5.14 23.54
N GLU A 155 -1.30 5.35 22.42
CA GLU A 155 -2.73 5.72 22.35
C GLU A 155 -3.66 4.50 22.18
#